data_AF-A0A1B3LJE0-F1
#
_entry.id   AF-A0A1B3LJE0-F1
#
_cell.length_a   1.000
_cell.length_b   1.000
_cell.length_c   1.000
_cell.angle_alpha   90.00
_cell.angle_beta   90.00
_cell.angle_gamma   90.00
#
_symmetry.space_group_name_H-M   'P 1'
#
loop_
_entity.id
_entity.type
_entity.pdbx_description
1 polymer ?
#
loop_
_entity_poly.entity_id
_entity_poly.type
_entity_poly.pdbx_seq_one_letter_code
_entity_poly.pdbx_strand_id
1 'polypeptide(L)'
;MRYVSLYIAALISFSTIATADTVHRWKDENGVINYGYTPPAGVRSTPVPTVDPLKVTRPPGATADVQAAPVSPANLDRSAVRDEVEQALRQQSANQAAEAREQEENARLAARKRCEAQRRVDCDDPAVLDDSLYGVPPRIVRRHFPTQPLYPPIRPPAQPAERPMLMRKLP
;
A
#
# COMPACT_ATOMS: atom_id res chain seq x y z
N MET A 1 -27.53 -17.51 55.86
CA MET A 1 -28.19 -18.26 54.76
C MET A 1 -29.18 -17.44 53.92
N ARG A 2 -29.42 -16.13 54.18
CA ARG A 2 -30.32 -15.29 53.35
C ARG A 2 -29.62 -14.38 52.34
N TYR A 3 -28.32 -14.19 52.48
CA TYR A 3 -27.53 -13.31 51.60
C TYR A 3 -26.89 -14.05 50.41
N VAL A 4 -26.82 -15.39 50.46
CA VAL A 4 -26.30 -16.20 49.35
C VAL A 4 -27.31 -16.25 48.20
N SER A 5 -28.61 -16.20 48.49
CA SER A 5 -29.68 -16.23 47.49
C SER A 5 -29.82 -14.93 46.69
N LEU A 6 -29.28 -13.81 47.18
CA LEU A 6 -29.32 -12.52 46.48
C LEU A 6 -28.17 -12.35 45.46
N TYR A 7 -27.08 -13.10 45.60
CA TYR A 7 -25.96 -13.07 44.64
C TYR A 7 -26.21 -13.91 43.38
N ILE A 8 -27.10 -14.89 43.43
CA ILE A 8 -27.41 -15.76 42.28
C ILE A 8 -28.35 -15.04 41.29
N ALA A 9 -29.18 -14.09 41.75
CA ALA A 9 -30.10 -13.35 40.89
C ALA A 9 -29.42 -12.24 40.05
N ALA A 10 -28.21 -11.83 40.40
CA ALA A 10 -27.50 -10.73 39.72
C ALA A 10 -26.68 -11.17 38.48
N LEU A 11 -26.57 -12.47 38.21
CA LEU A 11 -25.70 -13.02 37.14
C LEU A 11 -26.44 -13.50 35.88
N ILE A 12 -27.75 -13.27 35.75
CA ILE A 12 -28.56 -13.80 34.63
C ILE A 12 -28.94 -12.71 33.60
N SER A 13 -28.39 -11.49 33.69
CA SER A 13 -28.80 -10.38 32.80
C SER A 13 -27.97 -10.23 31.51
N PHE A 14 -27.03 -11.13 31.21
CA PHE A 14 -26.27 -11.09 29.96
C PHE A 14 -26.40 -12.41 29.22
N SER A 15 -27.39 -12.54 28.33
CA SER A 15 -27.34 -13.36 27.10
C SER A 15 -28.71 -13.40 26.40
N THR A 16 -29.26 -12.25 26.00
CA THR A 16 -30.17 -12.26 24.84
C THR A 16 -29.30 -12.20 23.61
N ILE A 17 -28.81 -13.36 23.17
CA ILE A 17 -28.30 -13.52 21.81
C ILE A 17 -29.52 -13.40 20.92
N ALA A 18 -29.82 -12.17 20.48
CA ALA A 18 -30.84 -11.93 19.48
C ALA A 18 -30.35 -12.58 18.18
N THR A 19 -30.88 -13.75 17.86
CA THR A 19 -30.81 -14.35 16.53
C THR A 19 -31.71 -13.54 15.60
N ALA A 20 -31.31 -12.31 15.30
CA ALA A 20 -32.02 -11.44 14.37
C ALA A 20 -31.31 -11.50 13.02
N ASP A 21 -31.80 -12.35 12.13
CA ASP A 21 -31.40 -12.45 10.71
C ASP A 21 -31.85 -11.21 9.89
N THR A 22 -32.33 -10.17 10.57
CA THR A 22 -32.92 -8.96 10.00
C THR A 22 -32.11 -7.74 10.43
N VAL A 23 -31.53 -7.05 9.44
CA VAL A 23 -30.86 -5.77 9.65
C VAL A 23 -31.94 -4.69 9.82
N HIS A 24 -31.85 -3.85 10.84
CA HIS A 24 -32.76 -2.74 11.06
C HIS A 24 -32.14 -1.44 10.54
N ARG A 25 -32.98 -0.56 9.98
CA ARG A 25 -32.64 0.81 9.60
C ARG A 25 -33.29 1.79 10.56
N TRP A 26 -32.53 2.73 11.12
CA TRP A 26 -33.08 3.82 11.95
C TRP A 26 -32.40 5.15 11.64
N LYS A 27 -33.06 6.25 12.02
CA LYS A 27 -32.51 7.60 11.94
C LYS A 27 -32.09 8.02 13.34
N ASP A 28 -30.87 8.50 13.52
CA ASP A 28 -30.39 9.01 14.80
C ASP A 28 -30.78 10.47 15.04
N GLU A 29 -30.38 11.00 16.19
CA GLU A 29 -30.65 12.39 16.63
C GLU A 29 -30.01 13.43 15.70
N ASN A 30 -28.89 13.09 15.06
CA ASN A 30 -28.18 13.94 14.10
C ASN A 30 -28.78 13.84 12.69
N GLY A 31 -29.79 13.00 12.51
CA GLY A 31 -30.48 12.76 11.26
C GLY A 31 -29.77 11.81 10.30
N VAL A 32 -28.73 11.11 10.75
CA VAL A 32 -28.00 10.12 9.98
C VAL A 32 -28.75 8.79 10.00
N ILE A 33 -28.79 8.13 8.85
CA ILE A 33 -29.41 6.81 8.69
C ILE A 33 -28.38 5.74 9.04
N ASN A 34 -28.68 4.96 10.06
CA ASN A 34 -27.85 3.87 10.57
C ASN A 34 -28.50 2.52 10.27
N TYR A 35 -27.67 1.50 10.10
CA TYR A 35 -28.07 0.11 9.85
C TYR A 35 -27.39 -0.81 10.86
N GLY A 36 -28.13 -1.77 11.41
CA GLY A 36 -27.58 -2.74 12.33
C GLY A 36 -28.63 -3.67 12.93
N TYR A 37 -28.19 -4.66 13.68
CA TYR A 37 -29.07 -5.69 14.24
C TYR A 37 -29.83 -5.21 15.50
N THR A 38 -29.25 -4.25 16.23
CA THR A 38 -29.78 -3.80 17.52
C THR A 38 -29.97 -2.28 17.51
N PRO A 39 -31.19 -1.78 17.22
CA PRO A 39 -31.45 -0.36 17.29
C PRO A 39 -31.38 0.15 18.75
N PRO A 40 -30.97 1.42 18.98
CA PRO A 40 -31.01 2.03 20.30
C PRO A 40 -32.42 2.08 20.90
N ALA A 41 -32.53 1.92 22.22
CA ALA A 41 -33.82 1.92 22.92
C ALA A 41 -34.59 3.24 22.67
N GLY A 42 -35.85 3.13 22.27
CA GLY A 42 -36.73 4.28 22.03
C GLY A 42 -36.68 4.87 20.61
N VAL A 43 -35.80 4.38 19.72
CA VAL A 43 -35.73 4.83 18.33
C VAL A 43 -36.65 3.98 17.45
N ARG A 44 -37.46 4.62 16.61
CA ARG A 44 -38.27 3.92 15.60
C ARG A 44 -37.35 3.31 14.53
N SER A 45 -37.27 1.99 14.49
CA SER A 45 -36.51 1.24 13.49
C SER A 45 -37.43 0.55 12.48
N THR A 46 -37.02 0.50 11.22
CA THR A 46 -37.69 -0.28 10.17
C THR A 46 -36.86 -1.53 9.88
N PRO A 47 -37.45 -2.75 9.93
CA PRO A 47 -36.72 -3.95 9.53
C PRO A 47 -36.45 -3.92 8.03
N VAL A 48 -35.21 -4.23 7.64
CA VAL A 48 -34.79 -4.40 6.25
C VAL A 48 -34.63 -5.90 6.02
N PRO A 49 -35.40 -6.50 5.10
CA PRO A 49 -35.20 -7.89 4.74
C PRO A 49 -33.83 -8.04 4.08
N THR A 50 -32.96 -8.86 4.67
CA THR A 50 -31.71 -9.28 4.03
C THR A 50 -32.11 -10.23 2.90
N VAL A 51 -32.23 -9.71 1.68
CA VAL A 51 -32.51 -10.54 0.52
C VAL A 51 -31.25 -11.36 0.24
N ASP A 52 -31.34 -12.68 0.37
CA ASP A 52 -30.30 -13.58 -0.09
C ASP A 52 -30.04 -13.28 -1.58
N PRO A 53 -28.81 -12.86 -1.98
CA PRO A 53 -28.51 -12.50 -3.36
C PRO A 53 -28.70 -13.68 -4.33
N LEU A 54 -28.86 -14.91 -3.82
CA LEU A 54 -29.13 -16.11 -4.61
C LEU A 54 -30.63 -16.41 -4.79
N LYS A 55 -31.54 -15.73 -4.06
CA LYS A 55 -33.00 -15.90 -4.20
C LYS A 55 -33.63 -14.70 -4.89
N VAL A 56 -33.71 -14.76 -6.21
CA VAL A 56 -34.63 -13.90 -6.99
C VAL A 56 -36.07 -14.33 -6.68
N THR A 57 -36.66 -13.73 -5.64
CA THR A 57 -38.07 -13.94 -5.32
C THR A 57 -38.89 -12.93 -6.11
N ARG A 58 -39.56 -13.40 -7.17
CA ARG A 58 -40.60 -12.64 -7.87
C ARG A 58 -41.74 -12.35 -6.88
N PRO A 59 -42.13 -11.09 -6.64
CA PRO A 59 -43.22 -10.79 -5.72
C PRO A 59 -44.54 -11.40 -6.23
N PRO A 60 -45.35 -12.04 -5.37
CA PRO A 60 -46.66 -12.57 -5.75
C PRO A 60 -47.61 -11.39 -5.93
N GLY A 61 -47.85 -11.01 -7.18
CA GLY A 61 -48.64 -9.82 -7.53
C GLY A 61 -48.29 -9.22 -8.89
N ALA A 62 -47.28 -9.72 -9.60
CA ALA A 62 -47.06 -9.37 -11.00
C ALA A 62 -48.08 -10.10 -11.91
N THR A 63 -49.37 -9.76 -11.77
CA THR A 63 -50.32 -9.94 -12.86
C THR A 63 -49.86 -9.04 -14.01
N ALA A 64 -49.62 -9.67 -15.15
CA ALA A 64 -49.36 -9.01 -16.41
C ALA A 64 -50.53 -8.08 -16.75
N ASP A 65 -50.35 -6.78 -16.51
CA ASP A 65 -50.99 -5.68 -17.24
C ASP A 65 -50.36 -4.37 -16.77
N VAL A 66 -49.18 -4.09 -17.32
CA VAL A 66 -48.76 -2.72 -17.54
C VAL A 66 -48.60 -2.62 -19.04
N GLN A 67 -49.64 -2.15 -19.73
CA GLN A 67 -49.42 -1.41 -20.96
C GLN A 67 -48.30 -0.42 -20.64
N ALA A 68 -47.13 -0.70 -21.20
CA ALA A 68 -46.04 0.24 -21.23
C ALA A 68 -46.59 1.47 -21.95
N ALA A 69 -47.03 2.47 -21.18
CA ALA A 69 -47.11 3.82 -21.69
C ALA A 69 -45.73 4.08 -22.29
N PRO A 70 -45.63 4.47 -23.58
CA PRO A 70 -44.35 4.86 -24.13
C PRO A 70 -43.91 6.06 -23.32
N VAL A 71 -42.99 5.83 -22.38
CA VAL A 71 -42.18 6.89 -21.80
C VAL A 71 -41.48 7.46 -23.01
N SER A 72 -42.01 8.59 -23.52
CA SER A 72 -41.32 9.37 -24.52
C SER A 72 -39.92 9.58 -23.97
N PRO A 73 -38.85 9.10 -24.63
CA PRO A 73 -37.54 9.49 -24.22
C PRO A 73 -37.52 11.00 -24.39
N ALA A 74 -37.51 11.73 -23.27
CA ALA A 74 -36.97 13.07 -23.30
C ALA A 74 -35.62 12.91 -24.00
N ASN A 75 -35.52 13.48 -25.21
CA ASN A 75 -34.44 13.30 -26.17
C ASN A 75 -33.11 13.83 -25.60
N LEU A 76 -32.56 13.15 -24.60
CA LEU A 76 -31.14 13.14 -24.37
C LEU A 76 -30.60 12.20 -25.43
N ASP A 77 -29.92 12.81 -26.41
CA ASP A 77 -29.34 12.14 -27.54
C ASP A 77 -28.37 11.08 -27.00
N ARG A 78 -28.82 9.82 -27.00
CA ARG A 78 -28.13 8.69 -26.33
C ARG A 78 -26.72 8.49 -26.90
N SER A 79 -26.53 8.88 -28.16
CA SER A 79 -25.25 9.00 -28.85
C SER A 79 -24.37 10.06 -28.22
N ALA A 80 -24.86 11.28 -28.00
CA ALA A 80 -24.08 12.36 -27.39
C ALA A 80 -23.58 11.98 -25.98
N VAL A 81 -24.44 11.38 -25.16
CA VAL A 81 -24.04 10.89 -23.83
C VAL A 81 -22.97 9.80 -23.93
N ARG A 82 -23.08 8.91 -24.92
CA ARG A 82 -22.09 7.84 -25.14
C ARG A 82 -20.74 8.41 -25.57
N ASP A 83 -20.76 9.39 -26.47
CA ASP A 83 -19.55 10.06 -26.97
C ASP A 83 -18.86 10.86 -25.86
N GLU A 84 -19.61 11.55 -25.01
CA GLU A 84 -19.09 12.26 -23.83
C GLU A 84 -18.41 11.29 -22.84
N VAL A 85 -19.05 10.16 -22.54
CA VAL A 85 -18.48 9.13 -21.65
C VAL A 85 -17.21 8.54 -22.24
N GLU A 86 -17.19 8.25 -23.54
CA GLU A 86 -16.00 7.71 -24.20
C GLU A 86 -14.85 8.72 -24.21
N GLN A 87 -15.13 10.00 -24.48
CA GLN A 87 -14.14 11.06 -24.41
C GLN A 87 -13.59 11.26 -22.99
N ALA A 88 -14.45 11.26 -21.99
CA ALA A 88 -14.05 11.35 -20.58
C ALA A 88 -13.16 10.17 -20.18
N LEU A 89 -13.50 8.95 -20.62
CA LEU A 89 -12.69 7.77 -20.34
C LEU A 89 -11.31 7.82 -21.01
N ARG A 90 -11.24 8.32 -22.26
CA ARG A 90 -9.96 8.52 -22.96
C ARG A 90 -9.10 9.59 -22.28
N GLN A 91 -9.70 10.68 -21.82
CA GLN A 91 -8.98 11.72 -21.09
C GLN A 91 -8.47 11.20 -19.74
N GLN A 92 -9.31 10.46 -19.01
CA GLN A 92 -8.92 9.88 -17.75
C GLN A 92 -7.77 8.87 -17.91
N SER A 93 -7.82 8.00 -18.93
CA SER A 93 -6.74 7.04 -19.17
C SER A 93 -5.44 7.72 -19.61
N ALA A 94 -5.52 8.78 -20.41
CA ALA A 94 -4.35 9.58 -20.78
C ALA A 94 -3.72 10.28 -19.56
N ASN A 95 -4.54 10.85 -18.67
CA ASN A 95 -4.07 11.49 -17.44
C ASN A 95 -3.44 10.46 -16.49
N GLN A 96 -4.07 9.30 -16.30
CA GLN A 96 -3.50 8.22 -15.49
C GLN A 96 -2.17 7.72 -16.04
N ALA A 97 -2.04 7.60 -17.37
CA ALA A 97 -0.77 7.21 -18.00
C ALA A 97 0.32 8.28 -17.82
N ALA A 98 -0.04 9.56 -17.85
CA ALA A 98 0.90 10.65 -17.58
C ALA A 98 1.34 10.66 -16.11
N GLU A 99 0.39 10.56 -15.18
CA GLU A 99 0.66 10.49 -13.73
C GLU A 99 1.51 9.26 -13.39
N ALA A 100 1.25 8.10 -13.99
CA ALA A 100 2.05 6.90 -13.78
C ALA A 100 3.52 7.11 -14.21
N ARG A 101 3.76 7.75 -15.36
CA ARG A 101 5.12 8.07 -15.84
C ARG A 101 5.81 9.04 -14.88
N GLU A 102 5.12 10.08 -14.44
CA GLU A 102 5.68 11.02 -13.45
C GLU A 102 6.01 10.34 -12.13
N GLN A 103 5.16 9.43 -11.66
CA GLN A 103 5.41 8.64 -10.46
C GLN A 103 6.61 7.72 -10.61
N GLU A 104 6.76 7.04 -11.75
CA GLU A 104 7.91 6.20 -12.05
C GLU A 104 9.22 7.01 -12.06
N GLU A 105 9.25 8.17 -12.71
CA GLU A 105 10.41 9.07 -12.74
C GLU A 105 10.75 9.59 -11.33
N ASN A 106 9.74 10.02 -10.57
CA ASN A 106 9.94 10.46 -9.18
C ASN A 106 10.45 9.32 -8.28
N ALA A 107 9.94 8.11 -8.45
CA ALA A 107 10.41 6.93 -7.72
C ALA A 107 11.86 6.60 -8.06
N ARG A 108 12.26 6.68 -9.33
CA ARG A 108 13.65 6.52 -9.78
C ARG A 108 14.58 7.56 -9.16
N LEU A 109 14.20 8.84 -9.19
CA LEU A 109 14.97 9.91 -8.57
C LEU A 109 15.09 9.73 -7.05
N ALA A 110 14.02 9.29 -6.38
CA ALA A 110 14.06 8.99 -4.95
C ALA A 110 14.94 7.77 -4.64
N ALA A 111 14.91 6.72 -5.46
CA ALA A 111 15.80 5.57 -5.34
C ALA A 111 17.28 5.98 -5.50
N ARG A 112 17.58 6.83 -6.49
CA ARG A 112 18.92 7.37 -6.71
C ARG A 112 19.42 8.17 -5.50
N LYS A 113 18.62 9.11 -5.00
CA LYS A 113 18.97 9.89 -3.79
C LYS A 113 19.26 8.99 -2.59
N ARG A 114 18.50 7.91 -2.40
CA ARG A 114 18.75 6.92 -1.34
C ARG A 114 20.07 6.18 -1.56
N CYS A 115 20.36 5.77 -2.79
CA CYS A 115 21.60 5.11 -3.17
C CYS A 115 22.83 5.99 -2.89
N GLU A 116 22.76 7.27 -3.26
CA GLU A 116 23.81 8.27 -3.02
C GLU A 116 24.01 8.52 -1.52
N ALA A 117 22.92 8.66 -0.75
CA ALA A 117 22.99 8.79 0.71
C ALA A 117 23.66 7.59 1.40
N GLN A 118 23.51 6.39 0.84
CA GLN A 118 24.18 5.17 1.30
C GLN A 118 25.62 5.03 0.80
N ARG A 119 26.12 5.96 -0.02
CA ARG A 119 27.47 5.94 -0.63
C ARG A 119 27.76 4.65 -1.41
N ARG A 120 26.75 4.11 -2.14
CA ARG A 120 26.96 3.01 -3.09
C ARG A 120 27.71 3.53 -4.34
N VAL A 121 28.37 2.63 -5.07
CA VAL A 121 29.33 3.01 -6.12
C VAL A 121 28.67 3.11 -7.51
N ASP A 122 27.45 2.57 -7.68
CA ASP A 122 26.81 2.37 -8.98
C ASP A 122 25.33 2.81 -8.99
N CYS A 123 25.05 4.06 -8.61
CA CYS A 123 23.67 4.57 -8.49
C CYS A 123 22.97 4.90 -9.82
N ASP A 124 23.70 4.83 -10.93
CA ASP A 124 23.15 4.99 -12.29
C ASP A 124 22.79 3.63 -12.94
N ASP A 125 23.12 2.49 -12.29
CA ASP A 125 22.73 1.16 -12.76
C ASP A 125 21.30 0.83 -12.32
N PRO A 126 20.36 0.58 -13.26
CA PRO A 126 18.97 0.24 -12.92
C PRO A 126 18.87 -1.03 -12.07
N ALA A 127 19.81 -1.98 -12.19
CA ALA A 127 19.81 -3.19 -11.38
C ALA A 127 20.08 -2.91 -9.89
N VAL A 128 20.81 -1.84 -9.56
CA VAL A 128 21.13 -1.43 -8.18
C VAL A 128 20.00 -0.59 -7.57
N LEU A 129 19.21 0.10 -8.40
CA LEU A 129 18.05 0.89 -8.00
C LEU A 129 16.81 0.01 -7.74
N ASP A 130 16.61 -1.02 -8.55
CA ASP A 130 15.52 -2.01 -8.41
C ASP A 130 15.73 -2.97 -7.22
N ASP A 131 16.99 -3.14 -6.80
CA ASP A 131 17.40 -3.86 -5.57
C ASP A 131 16.88 -3.21 -4.26
N SER A 132 16.15 -2.08 -4.35
CA SER A 132 15.43 -1.49 -3.23
C SER A 132 13.97 -1.97 -3.08
N LEU A 133 13.44 -2.71 -4.06
CA LEU A 133 12.13 -3.36 -3.99
C LEU A 133 12.20 -4.74 -3.31
N TYR A 134 13.33 -5.44 -3.41
CA TYR A 134 13.58 -6.66 -2.65
C TYR A 134 14.44 -6.32 -1.44
N GLY A 135 13.95 -6.61 -0.24
CA GLY A 135 14.63 -6.35 1.03
C GLY A 135 15.90 -7.19 1.22
N VAL A 136 16.93 -6.96 0.40
CA VAL A 136 18.27 -7.49 0.61
C VAL A 136 18.97 -6.55 1.58
N PRO A 137 19.41 -7.02 2.76
CA PRO A 137 20.11 -6.17 3.71
C PRO A 137 21.37 -5.60 3.05
N PRO A 138 21.73 -4.33 3.32
CA PRO A 138 22.84 -3.68 2.65
C PRO A 138 24.11 -4.52 2.84
N ARG A 139 24.70 -4.99 1.73
CA ARG A 139 26.08 -5.50 1.76
C ARG A 139 26.99 -4.32 2.09
N ILE A 140 27.36 -4.20 3.37
CA ILE A 140 28.38 -3.26 3.80
C ILE A 140 29.70 -3.74 3.19
N VAL A 141 30.04 -3.23 2.02
CA VAL A 141 31.38 -3.39 1.45
C VAL A 141 32.29 -2.49 2.29
N ARG A 142 32.83 -3.03 3.39
CA ARG A 142 33.95 -2.41 4.08
C ARG A 142 35.11 -2.40 3.08
N ARG A 143 35.37 -1.25 2.45
CA ARG A 143 36.66 -1.02 1.80
C ARG A 143 37.69 -1.21 2.91
N HIS A 144 38.42 -2.33 2.89
CA HIS A 144 39.58 -2.50 3.72
C HIS A 144 40.58 -1.42 3.29
N PHE A 145 40.59 -0.30 4.02
CA PHE A 145 41.75 0.57 4.02
C PHE A 145 42.86 -0.25 4.69
N PRO A 146 43.95 -0.59 3.99
CA PRO A 146 45.08 -1.20 4.67
C PRO A 146 45.57 -0.20 5.72
N THR A 147 45.37 -0.52 6.99
CA THR A 147 45.88 0.24 8.15
C THR A 147 47.39 0.07 8.33
N GLN A 148 48.11 -0.38 7.30
CA GLN A 148 49.56 -0.39 7.33
C GLN A 148 50.08 0.94 6.78
N PRO A 149 50.74 1.79 7.59
CA PRO A 149 51.65 2.76 7.01
C PRO A 149 52.71 1.95 6.24
N LEU A 150 52.71 2.10 4.92
CA LEU A 150 53.82 1.68 4.07
C LEU A 150 55.04 2.52 4.51
N TYR A 151 55.77 2.03 5.50
CA TYR A 151 57.14 2.49 5.71
C TYR A 151 57.91 2.15 4.43
N PRO A 152 58.50 3.13 3.72
CA PRO A 152 59.43 2.77 2.66
C PRO A 152 60.56 1.94 3.28
N PRO A 153 61.04 0.87 2.62
CA PRO A 153 62.17 0.12 3.13
C PRO A 153 63.33 1.09 3.31
N ILE A 154 63.87 1.14 4.53
CA ILE A 154 65.07 1.91 4.86
C ILE A 154 66.17 1.37 3.94
N ARG A 155 66.56 2.16 2.94
CA ARG A 155 67.69 1.83 2.08
C ARG A 155 68.92 1.79 2.99
N PRO A 156 69.64 0.66 3.11
CA PRO A 156 70.89 0.65 3.85
C PRO A 156 71.84 1.69 3.21
N PRO A 157 72.65 2.40 4.02
CA PRO A 157 73.58 3.37 3.48
C PRO A 157 74.47 2.69 2.45
N ALA A 158 74.67 3.37 1.30
CA ALA A 158 75.53 2.88 0.24
C ALA A 158 76.91 2.54 0.83
N GLN A 159 77.34 1.30 0.66
CA GLN A 159 78.70 0.92 1.05
C GLN A 159 79.68 1.81 0.26
N PRO A 160 80.70 2.38 0.92
CA PRO A 160 81.70 3.17 0.21
C PRO A 160 82.36 2.28 -0.84
N ALA A 161 82.41 2.77 -2.08
CA ALA A 161 83.03 2.07 -3.19
C ALA A 161 84.48 1.68 -2.82
N GLU A 162 84.75 0.38 -2.82
CA GLU A 162 86.08 -0.16 -2.62
C GLU A 162 86.97 0.38 -3.75
N ARG A 163 88.01 1.14 -3.38
CA ARG A 163 88.94 1.71 -4.36
C ARG A 163 89.67 0.54 -5.04
N PRO A 164 89.75 0.50 -6.39
CA PRO A 164 90.51 -0.54 -7.05
C PRO A 164 91.98 -0.42 -6.62
N MET A 165 92.52 -1.46 -5.99
CA MET A 165 93.93 -1.53 -5.65
C MET A 165 94.73 -1.55 -6.96
N LEU A 166 95.42 -0.46 -7.25
CA LEU A 166 96.41 -0.40 -8.32
C LEU A 166 97.50 -1.41 -7.96
N MET A 167 97.61 -2.48 -8.74
CA MET A 167 98.71 -3.43 -8.61
C MET A 167 100.03 -2.69 -8.81
N ARG A 168 100.80 -2.61 -7.72
CA ARG A 168 102.14 -2.05 -7.69
C ARG A 168 103.04 -3.02 -8.47
N LYS A 169 103.50 -2.60 -9.66
CA LYS A 169 104.61 -3.30 -10.34
C LYS A 169 105.81 -3.28 -9.40
N LEU A 170 106.30 -4.47 -9.03
CA LEU A 170 107.58 -4.62 -8.35
C LEU A 170 108.74 -4.54 -9.37
N PRO A 171 109.91 -4.06 -8.93
CA PRO A 171 111.09 -3.80 -9.78
C PRO A 171 111.74 -5.07 -10.33
#